data_AF-J5GJW5-F1
#
_entry.id   AF-J5GJW5-F1
#
_cell.length_a   1.000
_cell.length_b   1.000
_cell.length_c   1.000
_cell.angle_alpha   90.00
_cell.angle_beta   90.00
_cell.angle_gamma   90.00
#
_symmetry.space_group_name_H-M   'P 1'
#
loop_
_entity.id
_entity.type
_entity.pdbx_description
1 polymer ?
#
loop_
_entity_poly.entity_id
_entity_poly.type
_entity_poly.pdbx_seq_one_letter_code
_entity_poly.pdbx_strand_id
1 'polypeptide(L)' 'LIYKGFIERDKKNLIVTEKGKSLVEIVADNLKSAETTAKWEMELSDIASGKASKDKFLNYIEDEIKNTIKLYSK' A
#
# COMPACT_ATOMS: atom_id res chain seq x y z
N LEU A 1 7.78 -2.84 10.85
CA LEU A 1 7.81 -4.24 10.32
C LEU A 1 8.32 -5.25 11.35
N ILE A 2 9.48 -5.03 11.97
CA ILE A 2 10.02 -5.93 13.02
C ILE A 2 9.12 -6.01 14.25
N TYR A 3 8.75 -4.87 14.84
CA TYR A 3 7.84 -4.83 15.99
C TYR A 3 6.45 -5.46 15.72
N LYS A 4 5.98 -5.41 14.47
CA LYS A 4 4.70 -6.00 14.06
C LYS A 4 4.80 -7.52 13.80
N GLY A 5 6.01 -8.06 13.85
CA GLY A 5 6.32 -9.48 13.63
C GLY A 5 6.18 -9.92 12.18
N PHE A 6 6.35 -9.02 11.20
CA PHE A 6 6.34 -9.39 9.77
C PHE A 6 7.75 -9.73 9.26
N ILE A 7 8.78 -9.16 9.89
CA ILE A 7 10.18 -9.35 9.55
C ILE A 7 10.94 -9.60 10.85
N GLU A 8 11.96 -10.45 10.82
CA GLU A 8 12.90 -10.68 11.91
C GLU A 8 14.32 -10.34 11.50
N ARG A 9 15.20 -10.15 12.48
CA ARG A 9 16.61 -9.82 12.25
C ARG A 9 17.47 -11.04 12.53
N ASP A 10 18.14 -11.54 11.50
CA ASP A 10 19.21 -12.52 11.62
C ASP A 10 20.56 -11.82 11.38
N LYS A 11 21.23 -11.46 12.46
CA LYS A 11 22.50 -10.69 12.45
C LYS A 11 22.35 -9.37 11.65
N LYS A 12 22.92 -9.33 10.44
CA LYS A 12 22.87 -8.17 9.52
C LYS A 12 21.77 -8.31 8.45
N ASN A 13 21.07 -9.42 8.41
CA ASN A 13 20.01 -9.70 7.46
C ASN A 13 18.63 -9.42 8.06
N LEU A 14 17.69 -9.04 7.20
CA LEU A 14 16.28 -8.94 7.52
C LEU A 14 15.55 -10.05 6.76
N ILE A 15 14.86 -10.93 7.50
CA ILE A 15 14.18 -12.10 6.94
C ILE A 15 12.67 -11.95 7.15
N VAL A 16 11.89 -12.26 6.12
CA VAL A 16 10.43 -12.24 6.22
C VAL A 16 9.94 -13.45 7.01
N THR A 17 9.05 -13.20 7.97
CA THR A 17 8.38 -14.26 8.75
C THR A 17 7.23 -14.88 7.95
N GLU A 18 6.75 -16.06 8.34
CA GLU A 18 5.55 -16.66 7.72
C GLU A 18 4.33 -15.73 7.78
N LYS A 19 4.14 -15.03 8.90
CA LYS A 19 3.09 -14.00 9.05
C LYS A 19 3.25 -12.86 8.02
N GLY A 20 4.49 -12.44 7.75
CA GLY A 20 4.81 -11.44 6.74
C GLY A 20 4.52 -11.93 5.32
N LYS A 21 4.87 -13.19 5.01
CA LYS A 21 4.58 -13.82 3.72
C LYS A 21 3.08 -13.90 3.46
N SER A 22 2.32 -14.47 4.40
CA SER A 22 0.86 -14.59 4.26
C SER A 22 0.19 -13.23 4.07
N LEU A 23 0.66 -12.18 4.77
CA LEU A 23 0.15 -10.83 4.56
C LEU A 23 0.40 -10.34 3.13
N VAL A 24 1.63 -10.49 2.61
CA VAL A 24 1.96 -10.02 1.26
C VAL A 24 1.21 -10.80 0.18
N GLU A 25 0.93 -12.08 0.42
CA GLU A 25 0.14 -12.93 -0.48
C GLU A 25 -1.31 -12.47 -0.60
N ILE A 26 -1.95 -12.10 0.51
CA ILE A 26 -3.38 -11.71 0.49
C ILE A 26 -3.62 -10.26 0.06
N VAL A 27 -2.59 -9.41 0.11
CA VAL A 27 -2.72 -8.01 -0.32
C VAL A 27 -2.76 -7.94 -1.85
N ALA A 28 -3.73 -7.17 -2.36
CA ALA A 28 -3.92 -6.97 -3.80
C ALA A 28 -2.66 -6.43 -4.49
N ASP A 29 -2.35 -6.95 -5.68
CA ASP A 29 -1.12 -6.64 -6.43
C ASP A 29 -0.93 -5.15 -6.70
N ASN A 30 -2.01 -4.44 -7.04
CA ASN A 30 -1.97 -2.99 -7.25
C ASN A 30 -1.54 -2.25 -5.97
N LEU A 31 -2.02 -2.67 -4.79
CA LEU A 31 -1.78 -1.99 -3.52
C LEU A 31 -0.38 -2.26 -2.95
N LYS A 32 0.24 -3.41 -3.26
CA LYS A 32 1.64 -3.70 -2.86
C LYS A 32 2.69 -3.26 -3.89
N SER A 33 2.27 -2.62 -4.99
CA SER A 33 3.19 -2.20 -6.05
C SER A 33 3.92 -0.90 -5.70
N ALA A 34 5.20 -0.83 -6.10
CA ALA A 34 5.99 0.39 -6.01
C ALA A 34 5.46 1.50 -6.93
N GLU A 35 4.83 1.12 -8.05
CA GLU A 35 4.23 2.04 -9.01
C GLU A 35 3.06 2.82 -8.39
N THR A 36 2.13 2.14 -7.71
CA THR A 36 1.02 2.80 -7.01
C THR A 36 1.54 3.75 -5.94
N THR A 37 2.56 3.33 -5.18
CA THR A 37 3.22 4.20 -4.18
C THR A 37 3.79 5.47 -4.84
N ALA A 38 4.49 5.32 -5.96
CA ALA A 38 5.06 6.46 -6.69
C ALA A 38 3.97 7.41 -7.21
N LYS A 39 2.87 6.88 -7.77
CA LYS A 39 1.73 7.68 -8.23
C LYS A 39 1.13 8.49 -7.08
N TRP A 40 0.93 7.88 -5.91
CA TRP A 40 0.38 8.58 -4.76
C TRP A 40 1.31 9.68 -4.24
N GLU A 41 2.61 9.43 -4.16
CA GLU A 41 3.59 10.45 -3.77
C GLU A 41 3.61 11.65 -4.74
N MET A 42 3.46 11.40 -6.05
CA MET A 42 3.33 12.47 -7.05
C MET A 42 2.06 13.30 -6.82
N GLU A 43 0.90 12.65 -6.66
CA GLU A 43 -0.37 13.34 -6.38
C GLU A 43 -0.31 14.14 -5.07
N LEU A 44 0.30 13.57 -4.01
CA LEU A 44 0.50 14.25 -2.73
C LEU A 44 1.39 15.50 -2.89
N SER A 45 2.43 15.44 -3.72
CA SER A 45 3.28 16.59 -4.06
C SER A 45 2.51 17.68 -4.82
N ASP A 46 1.67 17.28 -5.78
CA ASP A 46 0.81 18.22 -6.51
C ASP A 46 -0.26 18.86 -5.61
N ILE A 47 -0.81 18.11 -4.65
CA ILE A 47 -1.71 18.67 -3.62
C ILE A 47 -0.96 19.67 -2.74
N ALA A 48 0.25 19.32 -2.28
CA ALA A 48 1.07 20.20 -1.44
C ALA A 48 1.45 21.50 -2.16
N SER A 49 1.64 21.45 -3.49
CA SER A 49 1.91 22.62 -4.32
C SER A 49 0.64 23.36 -4.79
N GLY A 50 -0.55 22.91 -4.39
CA GLY A 50 -1.84 23.54 -4.72
C GLY A 50 -2.34 23.27 -6.14
N LYS A 51 -1.74 22.33 -6.87
CA LYS A 51 -2.09 21.96 -8.25
C LYS A 51 -3.19 20.89 -8.33
N ALA A 52 -3.38 20.12 -7.27
CA ALA A 52 -4.36 19.06 -7.19
C ALA A 52 -5.29 19.22 -5.96
N SER A 53 -6.45 18.57 -6.03
CA SER A 53 -7.47 18.62 -4.97
C SER A 53 -7.34 17.41 -4.06
N LYS A 54 -7.17 17.67 -2.76
CA LYS A 54 -7.17 16.65 -1.71
C LYS A 54 -8.44 15.78 -1.73
N ASP A 55 -9.61 16.40 -1.88
CA ASP A 55 -10.88 15.68 -1.85
C ASP A 55 -11.00 14.71 -3.05
N LYS A 56 -10.55 15.13 -4.23
CA LYS A 56 -10.52 14.25 -5.40
C LYS A 56 -9.60 13.05 -5.19
N PHE A 57 -8.43 13.26 -4.60
CA PHE A 57 -7.48 12.18 -4.31
C PHE A 57 -8.03 11.19 -3.29
N LEU A 58 -8.67 11.68 -2.22
CA LEU A 58 -9.30 10.81 -1.21
C LEU A 58 -10.45 9.99 -1.81
N ASN A 59 -11.31 10.60 -2.64
CA ASN A 59 -12.39 9.88 -3.31
C ASN A 59 -11.85 8.78 -4.23
N TYR A 60 -10.77 9.07 -4.97
CA TYR A 60 -10.10 8.08 -5.82
C TYR A 60 -9.59 6.88 -5.00
N ILE A 61 -8.92 7.11 -3.87
CA ILE A 61 -8.44 6.03 -2.99
C ILE A 61 -9.62 5.20 -2.45
N GLU A 62 -10.70 5.86 -2.01
CA GLU A 62 -11.87 5.18 -1.49
C GLU A 62 -12.53 4.28 -2.54
N ASP A 63 -12.64 4.77 -3.77
CA ASP A 63 -13.18 4.01 -4.90
C ASP A 63 -12.27 2.83 -5.28
N GLU A 64 -10.95 3.01 -5.29
CA GLU A 64 -10.00 1.91 -5.49
C GLU A 64 -10.17 0.82 -4.43
N ILE A 65 -10.23 1.20 -3.14
CA ILE A 65 -10.40 0.24 -2.04
C ILE A 65 -11.73 -0.50 -2.17
N LYS A 66 -12.83 0.21 -2.45
CA LYS A 66 -14.15 -0.42 -2.67
C LYS A 66 -14.12 -1.41 -3.82
N ASN A 67 -13.44 -1.07 -4.92
CA ASN A 67 -13.32 -1.94 -6.08
C ASN A 67 -12.47 -3.17 -5.77
N THR A 68 -11.37 -3.00 -5.03
CA THR A 68 -10.55 -4.12 -4.55
C THR A 68 -11.37 -5.05 -3.67
N ILE A 69 -12.11 -4.53 -2.68
CA ILE A 69 -12.95 -5.37 -1.81
C ILE A 69 -13.96 -6.17 -2.64
N LYS A 70 -14.64 -5.54 -3.60
CA LYS A 70 -15.59 -6.21 -4.50
C LYS A 70 -14.96 -7.32 -5.34
N LEU A 71 -13.70 -7.19 -5.73
CA LEU A 71 -12.98 -8.20 -6.51
C LEU A 71 -12.74 -9.46 -5.69
N TYR A 72 -12.44 -9.32 -4.39
CA TYR A 72 -12.14 -10.43 -3.49
C TYR A 72 -13.35 -10.93 -2.67
N SER A 73 -14.49 -10.21 -2.69
CA SER A 73 -15.73 -10.64 -2.04
C SER A 73 -16.64 -11.49 -2.95
N LYS A 74 -16.13 -11.92 -4.11
CA LYS A 74 -16.78 -12.87 -5.02
C LYS A 74 -16.21 -14.26 -4.81
#